data_AF-A0A142FV07-F1
#
_entry.id   AF-A0A142FV07-F1
#
_cell.length_a   1.000
_cell.length_b   1.000
_cell.length_c   1.000
_cell.angle_alpha   90.00
_cell.angle_beta   90.00
_cell.angle_gamma   90.00
#
_symmetry.space_group_name_H-M   'P 1'
#
loop_
_entity.id
_entity.type
_entity.pdbx_description
1 polymer ?
#
loop_
_entity_poly.entity_id
_entity_poly.type
_entity_poly.pdbx_seq_one_letter_code
_entity_poly.pdbx_strand_id
1 'polypeptide(L)'
;MDSKLLSLVQRLQVPDRPKTNSGYAGPRVAVIHGFMARRLMQRNLLRYLRSNGLSDVTMYGHLHSVDAISDDLQASRREGRKLVILGYSQGGFHAVKVARELEWRGVEVALLVSIAAGGLGRVFPGRWGFDPRNVPTNVDVCLNFFSQGDLLGCDQSHQMNEAFGSSATQRVENHMFHAHEGVSHIDLVRCYPEERIKPAVRTQVLERIMAEISGLKTPGVQHI
;
A
#
# COMPACT_ATOMS: atom_id res chain seq x y z
N MET A 1 6.62 20.29 -15.30
CA MET A 1 7.32 19.11 -15.87
C MET A 1 6.54 18.71 -17.12
N ASP A 2 7.20 18.65 -18.28
CA ASP A 2 6.53 18.43 -19.57
C ASP A 2 5.80 17.07 -19.61
N SER A 3 4.57 17.01 -20.13
CA SER A 3 3.70 15.81 -20.01
C SER A 3 4.32 14.59 -20.72
N LYS A 4 5.05 14.84 -21.82
CA LYS A 4 5.81 13.82 -22.55
C LYS A 4 6.94 13.23 -21.70
N LEU A 5 7.69 14.08 -20.99
CA LEU A 5 8.79 13.69 -20.12
C LEU A 5 8.28 12.86 -18.93
N LEU A 6 7.14 13.26 -18.34
CA LEU A 6 6.49 12.47 -17.31
C LEU A 6 6.15 11.08 -17.85
N SER A 7 5.44 10.99 -18.98
CA SER A 7 5.04 9.69 -19.59
C SER A 7 6.22 8.76 -19.91
N LEU A 8 7.39 9.33 -20.25
CA LEU A 8 8.61 8.57 -20.50
C LEU A 8 9.19 8.02 -19.20
N VAL A 9 9.26 8.84 -18.15
CA VAL A 9 9.72 8.41 -16.82
C VAL A 9 8.83 7.31 -16.26
N GLN A 10 7.51 7.37 -16.48
CA GLN A 10 6.58 6.32 -16.04
C GLN A 10 6.86 4.98 -16.73
N ARG A 11 7.14 5.02 -18.04
CA ARG A 11 7.45 3.82 -18.86
C ARG A 11 8.81 3.21 -18.57
N LEU A 12 9.76 4.00 -18.06
CA LEU A 12 11.11 3.55 -17.74
C LEU A 12 11.26 3.02 -16.31
N GLN A 13 10.23 3.10 -15.47
CA GLN A 13 10.30 2.52 -14.13
C GLN A 13 10.23 0.99 -14.23
N VAL A 14 11.23 0.32 -13.65
CA VAL A 14 11.28 -1.14 -13.57
C VAL A 14 10.81 -1.57 -12.17
N PRO A 15 9.74 -2.38 -12.06
CA PRO A 15 9.26 -2.87 -10.77
C PRO A 15 10.23 -3.88 -10.17
N ASP A 16 10.31 -3.92 -8.83
CA ASP A 16 11.09 -4.92 -8.11
C ASP A 16 10.26 -6.20 -7.94
N ARG A 17 10.22 -7.00 -9.00
CA ARG A 17 9.51 -8.29 -9.05
C ARG A 17 10.15 -9.36 -8.13
N PRO A 18 9.41 -10.38 -7.69
CA PRO A 18 10.00 -11.54 -7.03
C PRO A 18 10.89 -12.32 -8.00
N LYS A 19 11.87 -13.07 -7.47
CA LYS A 19 12.79 -13.86 -8.30
C LYS A 19 12.10 -15.08 -8.95
N THR A 20 11.20 -15.73 -8.22
CA THR A 20 10.36 -16.85 -8.68
C THR A 20 9.11 -16.92 -7.79
N ASN A 21 7.96 -17.25 -8.37
CA ASN A 21 6.68 -17.43 -7.67
C ASN A 21 5.98 -18.75 -8.05
N SER A 22 6.69 -19.68 -8.71
CA SER A 22 6.14 -20.97 -9.13
C SER A 22 5.62 -21.77 -7.93
N GLY A 23 4.31 -22.02 -7.90
CA GLY A 23 3.65 -22.80 -6.86
C GLY A 23 3.18 -22.02 -5.64
N TYR A 24 3.37 -20.70 -5.58
CA TYR A 24 2.86 -19.89 -4.46
C TYR A 24 1.36 -19.59 -4.62
N ALA A 25 0.53 -20.14 -3.73
CA ALA A 25 -0.92 -19.97 -3.75
C ALA A 25 -1.46 -18.85 -2.83
N GLY A 26 -0.60 -18.17 -2.07
CA GLY A 26 -1.01 -17.08 -1.18
C GLY A 26 -1.42 -15.80 -1.93
N PRO A 27 -1.69 -14.69 -1.23
CA PRO A 27 -2.14 -13.46 -1.88
C PRO A 27 -1.09 -12.89 -2.83
N ARG A 28 -1.54 -12.22 -3.90
CA ARG A 28 -0.67 -11.36 -4.71
C ARG A 28 -0.57 -10.00 -4.04
N VAL A 29 0.66 -9.51 -3.84
CA VAL A 29 0.90 -8.28 -3.07
C VAL A 29 1.60 -7.24 -3.94
N ALA A 30 0.98 -6.06 -4.08
CA ALA A 30 1.58 -4.88 -4.66
C ALA A 30 2.05 -3.94 -3.56
N VAL A 31 3.32 -3.50 -3.61
CA VAL A 31 3.84 -2.45 -2.73
C VAL A 31 4.18 -1.23 -3.58
N ILE A 32 3.74 -0.03 -3.21
CA ILE A 32 3.96 1.19 -4.00
C ILE A 32 4.72 2.21 -3.16
N HIS A 33 5.96 2.51 -3.55
CA HIS A 33 6.80 3.43 -2.81
C HIS A 33 6.57 4.90 -3.24
N GLY A 34 6.62 5.82 -2.27
CA GLY A 34 6.58 7.27 -2.52
C GLY A 34 7.84 7.86 -3.15
N PHE A 35 7.90 9.19 -3.16
CA PHE A 35 9.01 9.97 -3.72
C PHE A 35 10.33 9.64 -3.03
N MET A 36 11.36 9.32 -3.82
CA MET A 36 12.71 8.92 -3.35
C MET A 36 12.74 7.78 -2.31
N ALA A 37 11.64 7.04 -2.12
CA ALA A 37 11.51 6.02 -1.07
C ALA A 37 11.86 4.60 -1.52
N ARG A 38 12.30 4.38 -2.77
CA ARG A 38 12.55 3.03 -3.31
C ARG A 38 13.49 2.21 -2.42
N ARG A 39 14.68 2.74 -2.12
CA ARG A 39 15.68 2.04 -1.28
C ARG A 39 15.19 1.83 0.16
N LEU A 40 14.45 2.79 0.71
CA LEU A 40 13.86 2.68 2.05
C LEU A 40 12.88 1.49 2.10
N MET A 41 11.95 1.43 1.14
CA MET A 41 10.93 0.38 1.06
C MET A 41 11.53 -0.98 0.71
N GLN A 42 12.55 -1.04 -0.16
CA GLN A 42 13.31 -2.27 -0.44
C GLN A 42 13.94 -2.86 0.81
N ARG A 43 14.61 -2.02 1.61
CA ARG A 43 15.33 -2.46 2.83
C ARG A 43 14.39 -2.83 3.97
N ASN A 44 13.17 -2.30 3.97
CA ASN A 44 12.18 -2.53 5.02
C ASN A 44 11.00 -3.33 4.50
N LEU A 45 9.88 -2.70 4.17
CA LEU A 45 8.61 -3.37 3.94
C LEU A 45 8.68 -4.49 2.88
N LEU A 46 9.35 -4.27 1.75
CA LEU A 46 9.50 -5.31 0.72
C LEU A 46 10.28 -6.52 1.24
N ARG A 47 11.42 -6.27 1.90
CA ARG A 47 12.23 -7.33 2.53
C ARG A 47 11.43 -8.05 3.61
N TYR A 48 10.74 -7.30 4.47
CA TYR A 48 9.97 -7.83 5.59
C TYR A 48 8.85 -8.75 5.11
N LEU A 49 8.03 -8.31 4.16
CA LEU A 49 6.94 -9.11 3.59
C LEU A 49 7.47 -10.42 2.99
N ARG A 50 8.53 -10.35 2.18
CA ARG A 50 9.16 -11.54 1.59
C ARG A 50 9.78 -12.47 2.63
N SER A 51 10.41 -11.92 3.66
CA SER A 51 11.01 -12.71 4.75
C SER A 51 9.95 -13.41 5.62
N ASN A 52 8.71 -12.91 5.61
CA ASN A 52 7.56 -13.52 6.28
C ASN A 52 6.74 -14.45 5.34
N GLY A 53 7.35 -14.95 4.27
CA GLY A 53 6.76 -15.99 3.42
C GLY A 53 5.79 -15.51 2.33
N LEU A 54 5.72 -14.20 2.07
CA LEU A 54 4.97 -13.66 0.94
C LEU A 54 5.87 -13.69 -0.31
N SER A 55 5.77 -14.76 -1.10
CA SER A 55 6.64 -14.97 -2.26
C SER A 55 6.24 -14.16 -3.50
N ASP A 56 4.97 -13.76 -3.62
CA ASP A 56 4.45 -12.97 -4.75
C ASP A 56 4.21 -11.50 -4.37
N VAL A 57 5.29 -10.84 -3.96
CA VAL A 57 5.31 -9.40 -3.63
C VAL A 57 6.09 -8.67 -4.72
N THR A 58 5.42 -7.78 -5.43
CA THR A 58 6.05 -6.87 -6.42
C THR A 58 6.01 -5.44 -5.90
N MET A 59 7.16 -4.74 -5.95
CA MET A 59 7.20 -3.32 -5.59
C MET A 59 7.26 -2.42 -6.82
N TYR A 60 6.35 -1.46 -6.87
CA TYR A 60 6.23 -0.40 -7.87
C TYR A 60 6.61 0.95 -7.26
N GLY A 61 6.84 1.93 -8.11
CA GLY A 61 7.04 3.33 -7.72
C GLY A 61 5.80 4.17 -7.98
N HIS A 62 5.60 5.20 -7.16
CA HIS A 62 4.49 6.16 -7.29
C HIS A 62 4.37 6.89 -8.64
N LEU A 63 5.32 6.74 -9.58
CA LEU A 63 5.25 7.29 -10.94
C LEU A 63 4.90 6.24 -11.98
N HIS A 64 4.86 4.94 -11.67
CA HIS A 64 4.43 3.92 -12.62
C HIS A 64 3.03 4.25 -13.16
N SER A 65 2.75 3.80 -14.38
CA SER A 65 1.39 3.93 -14.92
C SER A 65 0.42 3.11 -14.05
N VAL A 66 -0.72 3.72 -13.70
CA VAL A 66 -1.80 3.05 -12.99
C VAL A 66 -2.30 1.87 -13.83
N ASP A 67 -2.47 2.06 -15.14
CA ASP A 67 -2.90 1.01 -16.06
C ASP A 67 -1.93 -0.16 -16.09
N ALA A 68 -0.62 0.11 -16.13
CA ALA A 68 0.39 -0.93 -16.18
C ALA A 68 0.45 -1.75 -14.88
N ILE A 69 0.25 -1.11 -13.73
CA ILE A 69 0.12 -1.84 -12.46
C ILE A 69 -1.17 -2.67 -12.49
N SER A 70 -2.30 -2.08 -12.85
CA SER A 70 -3.59 -2.78 -12.89
C SER A 70 -3.62 -3.94 -13.89
N ASP A 71 -2.93 -3.82 -15.02
CA ASP A 71 -2.77 -4.87 -16.03
C ASP A 71 -2.03 -6.09 -15.49
N ASP A 72 -1.06 -5.87 -14.60
CA ASP A 72 -0.32 -6.93 -13.91
C ASP A 72 -1.16 -7.56 -12.79
N LEU A 73 -1.88 -6.72 -12.04
CA LEU A 73 -2.65 -7.17 -10.89
C LEU A 73 -3.94 -7.89 -11.26
N GLN A 74 -4.59 -7.58 -12.40
CA GLN A 74 -5.84 -8.23 -12.82
C GLN A 74 -5.73 -9.74 -13.01
N ALA A 75 -4.51 -10.26 -13.22
CA ALA A 75 -4.28 -11.70 -13.32
C ALA A 75 -4.65 -12.44 -12.02
N SER A 76 -4.65 -11.78 -10.86
CA SER A 76 -5.06 -12.37 -9.58
C SER A 76 -6.49 -12.92 -9.63
N ARG A 77 -7.39 -12.25 -10.36
CA ARG A 77 -8.79 -12.66 -10.52
C ARG A 77 -8.89 -14.02 -11.23
N ARG A 78 -8.14 -14.21 -12.31
CA ARG A 78 -8.12 -15.48 -13.06
C ARG A 78 -7.45 -16.59 -12.27
N GLU A 79 -6.47 -16.24 -11.44
CA GLU A 79 -5.76 -17.16 -10.55
C GLU A 79 -6.56 -17.51 -9.28
N GLY A 80 -7.71 -16.85 -9.02
CA GLY A 80 -8.49 -17.04 -7.80
C GLY A 80 -7.77 -16.59 -6.53
N ARG A 81 -6.77 -15.71 -6.66
CA ARG A 81 -5.91 -15.28 -5.55
C ARG A 81 -6.35 -13.93 -5.00
N LYS A 82 -6.34 -13.80 -3.68
CA LYS A 82 -6.61 -12.53 -3.01
C LYS A 82 -5.54 -11.49 -3.37
N LEU A 83 -5.98 -10.25 -3.58
CA LEU A 83 -5.12 -9.13 -3.96
C LEU A 83 -4.93 -8.18 -2.77
N VAL A 84 -3.69 -7.82 -2.51
CA VAL A 84 -3.29 -6.86 -1.47
C VAL A 84 -2.50 -5.72 -2.11
N ILE A 85 -2.81 -4.48 -1.75
CA ILE A 85 -2.09 -3.28 -2.21
C ILE A 85 -1.64 -2.47 -1.00
N LEU A 86 -0.35 -2.21 -0.88
CA LEU A 86 0.24 -1.37 0.15
C LEU A 86 0.90 -0.15 -0.49
N GLY A 87 0.65 1.04 0.02
CA GLY A 87 1.27 2.26 -0.46
C GLY A 87 1.87 3.10 0.67
N TYR A 88 3.07 3.64 0.44
CA TYR A 88 3.76 4.51 1.40
C TYR A 88 3.94 5.92 0.86
N SER A 89 3.63 6.94 1.66
CA SER A 89 3.73 8.35 1.30
C SER A 89 2.89 8.63 0.04
N GLN A 90 3.45 9.27 -1.00
CA GLN A 90 2.77 9.42 -2.29
C GLN A 90 2.34 8.09 -2.94
N GLY A 91 2.99 6.97 -2.56
CA GLY A 91 2.58 5.64 -2.96
C GLY A 91 1.25 5.20 -2.36
N GLY A 92 0.85 5.71 -1.19
CA GLY A 92 -0.47 5.46 -0.59
C GLY A 92 -1.60 6.05 -1.42
N PHE A 93 -1.45 7.30 -1.88
CA PHE A 93 -2.39 7.89 -2.83
C PHE A 93 -2.44 7.11 -4.15
N HIS A 94 -1.28 6.69 -4.64
CA HIS A 94 -1.19 5.89 -5.85
C HIS A 94 -1.84 4.51 -5.70
N ALA A 95 -1.76 3.89 -4.52
CA ALA A 95 -2.45 2.63 -4.20
C ALA A 95 -3.97 2.79 -4.31
N VAL A 96 -4.53 3.91 -3.84
CA VAL A 96 -5.95 4.22 -4.02
C VAL A 96 -6.30 4.41 -5.51
N LYS A 97 -5.43 5.04 -6.31
CA LYS A 97 -5.63 5.15 -7.77
C LYS A 97 -5.69 3.78 -8.45
N VAL A 98 -4.78 2.88 -8.08
CA VAL A 98 -4.75 1.51 -8.62
C VAL A 98 -6.00 0.73 -8.19
N ALA A 99 -6.41 0.84 -6.92
CA ALA A 99 -7.64 0.19 -6.44
C ALA A 99 -8.88 0.66 -7.22
N ARG A 100 -9.00 1.96 -7.53
CA ARG A 100 -10.06 2.51 -8.38
C ARG A 100 -10.01 1.96 -9.79
N GLU A 101 -8.84 1.97 -10.41
CA GLU A 101 -8.69 1.41 -11.76
C GLU A 101 -9.11 -0.08 -11.80
N LEU A 102 -8.79 -0.83 -10.74
CA LEU A 102 -9.22 -2.23 -10.59
C LEU A 102 -10.73 -2.37 -10.36
N GLU A 103 -11.38 -1.40 -9.71
CA GLU A 103 -12.85 -1.35 -9.56
C GLU A 103 -13.53 -1.29 -10.94
N TRP A 104 -13.07 -0.40 -11.82
CA TRP A 104 -13.56 -0.30 -13.21
C TRP A 104 -13.35 -1.59 -14.01
N ARG A 105 -12.33 -2.38 -13.65
CA ARG A 105 -12.01 -3.68 -14.27
C ARG A 105 -12.71 -4.86 -13.59
N GLY A 106 -13.51 -4.61 -12.55
CA GLY A 106 -14.19 -5.66 -11.78
C GLY A 106 -13.23 -6.61 -11.07
N VAL A 107 -12.13 -6.10 -10.51
CA VAL A 107 -11.16 -6.87 -9.72
C VAL A 107 -11.27 -6.43 -8.25
N GLU A 108 -11.54 -7.38 -7.37
CA GLU A 108 -11.61 -7.14 -5.92
C GLU A 108 -10.21 -6.97 -5.30
N VAL A 109 -10.12 -6.08 -4.32
CA VAL A 109 -8.93 -5.85 -3.50
C VAL A 109 -9.27 -6.25 -2.07
N ALA A 110 -8.70 -7.36 -1.62
CA ALA A 110 -8.99 -7.89 -0.29
C ALA A 110 -8.43 -6.98 0.82
N LEU A 111 -7.30 -6.31 0.57
CA LEU A 111 -6.68 -5.40 1.52
C LEU A 111 -5.99 -4.23 0.82
N LEU A 112 -6.37 -3.00 1.18
CA LEU A 112 -5.68 -1.78 0.86
C LEU A 112 -5.00 -1.20 2.10
N VAL A 113 -3.68 -0.97 2.04
CA VAL A 113 -2.92 -0.33 3.11
C VAL A 113 -2.37 1.00 2.64
N SER A 114 -2.69 2.07 3.36
CA SER A 114 -2.13 3.41 3.16
C SER A 114 -1.26 3.77 4.37
N ILE A 115 0.01 4.10 4.13
CA ILE A 115 0.97 4.46 5.19
C ILE A 115 1.52 5.84 4.90
N ALA A 116 1.38 6.76 5.86
CA ALA A 116 1.94 8.11 5.80
C ALA A 116 1.53 8.90 4.54
N ALA A 117 0.35 8.60 3.99
CA ALA A 117 -0.17 9.31 2.83
C ALA A 117 -0.90 10.57 3.31
N GLY A 118 -0.29 11.74 3.15
CA GLY A 118 -0.83 13.03 3.63
C GLY A 118 0.21 14.13 3.48
N GLY A 119 -0.01 15.24 4.19
CA GLY A 119 0.94 16.32 4.42
C GLY A 119 1.52 16.91 3.16
N LEU A 120 2.83 17.18 3.19
CA LEU A 120 3.57 17.67 2.03
C LEU A 120 3.51 16.70 0.82
N GLY A 121 3.16 15.44 1.04
CA GLY A 121 2.84 14.49 -0.03
C GLY A 121 1.63 14.90 -0.90
N ARG A 122 0.74 15.77 -0.39
CA ARG A 122 -0.43 16.29 -1.12
C ARG A 122 -0.16 17.53 -1.95
N VAL A 123 1.03 18.13 -1.90
CA VAL A 123 1.35 19.46 -2.50
C VAL A 123 1.20 19.49 -4.03
N PHE A 124 0.89 18.36 -4.67
CA PHE A 124 0.43 18.28 -6.05
C PHE A 124 -1.03 17.75 -6.15
N PRO A 125 -2.04 18.48 -5.63
CA PRO A 125 -3.42 18.00 -5.56
C PRO A 125 -4.03 17.68 -6.94
N GLY A 126 -3.63 18.44 -7.97
CA GLY A 126 -4.05 18.21 -9.36
C GLY A 126 -3.58 16.88 -9.97
N ARG A 127 -2.69 16.12 -9.31
CA ARG A 127 -2.22 14.80 -9.79
C ARG A 127 -3.20 13.66 -9.50
N TRP A 128 -4.04 13.82 -8.48
CA TRP A 128 -4.87 12.74 -7.97
C TRP A 128 -6.21 12.67 -8.70
N GLY A 129 -6.83 13.83 -8.98
CA GLY A 129 -8.09 13.93 -9.72
C GLY A 129 -9.32 13.47 -8.93
N PHE A 130 -9.13 13.14 -7.65
CA PHE A 130 -10.16 12.70 -6.71
C PHE A 130 -9.66 12.78 -5.27
N ASP A 131 -10.53 12.55 -4.28
CA ASP A 131 -10.15 12.45 -2.86
C ASP A 131 -9.52 11.08 -2.55
N PRO A 132 -8.21 11.00 -2.28
CA PRO A 132 -7.53 9.74 -2.01
C PRO A 132 -7.84 9.14 -0.63
N ARG A 133 -8.69 9.79 0.18
CA ARG A 133 -9.28 9.22 1.40
C ARG A 133 -10.50 8.35 1.13
N ASN A 134 -11.18 8.59 0.01
CA ASN A 134 -12.33 7.78 -0.35
C ASN A 134 -11.86 6.43 -0.93
N VAL A 135 -12.07 5.38 -0.16
CA VAL A 135 -11.75 3.99 -0.48
C VAL A 135 -12.80 3.44 -1.46
N PRO A 136 -12.38 2.89 -2.62
CA PRO A 136 -13.31 2.42 -3.66
C PRO A 136 -14.08 1.17 -3.24
N THR A 137 -15.25 0.91 -3.81
CA THR A 137 -16.19 -0.13 -3.34
C THR A 137 -15.69 -1.56 -3.50
N ASN A 138 -14.73 -1.81 -4.39
CA ASN A 138 -14.08 -3.11 -4.58
C ASN A 138 -13.06 -3.48 -3.50
N VAL A 139 -12.87 -2.64 -2.47
CA VAL A 139 -11.93 -2.89 -1.38
C VAL A 139 -12.67 -3.45 -0.15
N ASP A 140 -12.33 -4.66 0.28
CA ASP A 140 -12.97 -5.27 1.47
C ASP A 140 -12.50 -4.58 2.76
N VAL A 141 -11.18 -4.40 2.89
CA VAL A 141 -10.53 -3.88 4.09
C VAL A 141 -9.54 -2.78 3.73
N CYS A 142 -9.63 -1.64 4.42
CA CYS A 142 -8.62 -0.59 4.36
C CYS A 142 -7.98 -0.34 5.73
N LEU A 143 -6.65 -0.40 5.77
CA LEU A 143 -5.85 0.01 6.92
C LEU A 143 -5.10 1.30 6.56
N ASN A 144 -5.35 2.38 7.28
CA ASN A 144 -4.72 3.67 7.04
C ASN A 144 -3.92 4.10 8.27
N PHE A 145 -2.61 4.25 8.12
CA PHE A 145 -1.66 4.57 9.18
C PHE A 145 -1.05 5.95 8.97
N PHE A 146 -1.09 6.81 9.98
CA PHE A 146 -0.47 8.13 9.93
C PHE A 146 -0.01 8.60 11.32
N SER A 147 0.88 9.57 11.38
CA SER A 147 1.33 10.17 12.64
C SER A 147 1.20 11.68 12.60
N GLN A 148 0.65 12.29 13.65
CA GLN A 148 0.59 13.74 13.79
C GLN A 148 1.97 14.41 13.80
N GLY A 149 3.01 13.70 14.23
CA GLY A 149 4.40 14.18 14.20
C GLY A 149 5.06 14.09 12.82
N ASP A 150 4.41 13.46 11.86
CA ASP A 150 4.90 13.30 10.50
C ASP A 150 4.44 14.46 9.60
N LEU A 151 5.25 15.51 9.52
CA LEU A 151 4.98 16.67 8.66
C LEU A 151 4.91 16.34 7.16
N LEU A 152 5.50 15.22 6.74
CA LEU A 152 5.49 14.80 5.34
C LEU A 152 4.23 14.03 4.97
N GLY A 153 3.66 13.29 5.92
CA GLY A 153 2.56 12.35 5.72
C GLY A 153 1.27 12.64 6.50
N CYS A 154 1.25 13.69 7.33
CA CYS A 154 0.06 14.19 8.01
C CYS A 154 -0.37 15.55 7.45
N ASP A 155 -1.63 15.65 7.07
CA ASP A 155 -2.29 16.87 6.69
C ASP A 155 -2.33 17.84 7.88
N GLN A 156 -2.54 19.14 7.60
CA GLN A 156 -2.58 20.18 8.63
C GLN A 156 -3.60 19.89 9.73
N SER A 157 -4.69 19.22 9.37
CA SER A 157 -5.69 18.67 10.28
C SER A 157 -5.63 17.15 10.18
N HIS A 158 -5.43 16.48 11.30
CA HIS A 158 -5.29 15.01 11.34
C HIS A 158 -6.59 14.30 10.93
N GLN A 159 -7.76 14.92 11.11
CA GLN A 159 -9.01 14.37 10.61
C GLN A 159 -9.04 14.26 9.09
N MET A 160 -8.30 15.13 8.38
CA MET A 160 -8.15 15.06 6.92
C MET A 160 -7.31 13.86 6.46
N ASN A 161 -6.64 13.17 7.40
CA ASN A 161 -5.93 11.93 7.10
C ASN A 161 -6.82 10.70 7.10
N GLU A 162 -8.02 10.76 7.66
CA GLU A 162 -8.89 9.61 7.83
C GLU A 162 -9.40 9.10 6.47
N ALA A 163 -9.18 7.82 6.20
CA ALA A 163 -9.81 7.12 5.11
C ALA A 163 -11.27 6.80 5.46
N PHE A 164 -12.14 6.76 4.45
CA PHE A 164 -13.54 6.39 4.59
C PHE A 164 -13.99 5.53 3.40
N GLY A 165 -14.93 4.62 3.64
CA GLY A 165 -15.46 3.72 2.62
C GLY A 165 -16.48 4.40 1.70
N SER A 166 -16.51 3.98 0.43
CA SER A 166 -17.61 4.27 -0.50
C SER A 166 -18.85 3.39 -0.25
N SER A 167 -18.74 2.33 0.55
CA SER A 167 -19.81 1.39 0.88
C SER A 167 -19.76 0.96 2.36
N ALA A 168 -20.94 0.72 2.95
CA ALA A 168 -21.10 0.29 4.34
C ALA A 168 -20.57 -1.14 4.62
N THR A 169 -20.33 -1.93 3.57
CA THR A 169 -19.78 -3.28 3.69
C THR A 169 -18.27 -3.30 3.88
N GLN A 170 -17.60 -2.18 3.64
CA GLN A 170 -16.15 -2.06 3.74
C GLN A 170 -15.74 -1.86 5.20
N ARG A 171 -14.67 -2.54 5.62
CA ARG A 171 -14.04 -2.27 6.92
C ARG A 171 -12.89 -1.30 6.73
N VAL A 172 -13.00 -0.12 7.34
CA VAL A 172 -11.93 0.89 7.31
C VAL A 172 -11.41 1.13 8.73
N GLU A 173 -10.11 1.02 8.91
CA GLU A 173 -9.43 1.30 10.17
C GLU A 173 -8.41 2.43 9.99
N ASN A 174 -8.59 3.52 10.74
CA ASN A 174 -7.67 4.63 10.82
C ASN A 174 -6.83 4.51 12.10
N HIS A 175 -5.52 4.36 11.94
CA HIS A 175 -4.55 4.21 13.01
C HIS A 175 -3.67 5.46 13.05
N MET A 176 -3.88 6.29 14.07
CA MET A 176 -3.15 7.54 14.26
C MET A 176 -2.17 7.41 15.43
N PHE A 177 -0.93 7.84 15.20
CA PHE A 177 0.02 8.11 16.29
C PHE A 177 -0.01 9.60 16.65
N HIS A 178 -0.12 9.90 17.94
CA HIS A 178 -0.03 11.24 18.48
C HIS A 178 1.40 11.79 18.37
N ALA A 179 1.52 13.12 18.31
CA ALA A 179 2.83 13.78 18.16
C ALA A 179 3.83 13.43 19.28
N HIS A 180 3.34 13.24 20.51
CA HIS A 180 4.18 12.90 21.67
C HIS A 180 4.78 11.48 21.62
N GLU A 181 4.25 10.59 20.76
CA GLU A 181 4.83 9.26 20.53
C GLU A 181 6.08 9.32 19.64
N GLY A 182 6.32 10.48 19.01
CA GLY A 182 7.52 10.79 18.23
C GLY A 182 7.74 9.84 17.06
N VAL A 183 6.67 9.30 16.46
CA VAL A 183 6.74 8.42 15.29
C VAL A 183 6.95 9.28 14.04
N SER A 184 8.11 9.13 13.39
CA SER A 184 8.41 9.88 12.16
C SER A 184 7.84 9.22 10.91
N HIS A 185 7.87 9.94 9.78
CA HIS A 185 7.51 9.44 8.44
C HIS A 185 8.14 8.07 8.13
N ILE A 186 9.43 7.94 8.44
CA ILE A 186 10.23 6.75 8.14
C ILE A 186 9.92 5.61 9.13
N ASP A 187 9.63 5.95 10.38
CA ASP A 187 9.40 4.93 11.41
C ASP A 187 8.19 4.07 11.07
N LEU A 188 7.14 4.63 10.48
CA LEU A 188 5.93 3.90 10.05
C LEU A 188 6.19 2.74 9.09
N VAL A 189 7.33 2.73 8.38
CA VAL A 189 7.72 1.63 7.48
C VAL A 189 9.01 0.94 7.91
N ARG A 190 9.58 1.28 9.07
CA ARG A 190 10.83 0.69 9.55
C ARG A 190 10.59 -0.75 10.02
N CYS A 191 11.25 -1.69 9.36
CA CYS A 191 11.25 -3.11 9.70
C CYS A 191 12.64 -3.60 10.12
N TYR A 192 13.70 -2.82 9.85
CA TYR A 192 15.07 -3.17 10.20
C TYR A 192 15.94 -1.95 10.55
N PRO A 193 17.00 -2.14 11.35
CA PRO A 193 17.21 -3.33 12.17
C PRO A 193 16.15 -3.38 13.31
N GLU A 194 15.88 -4.58 13.83
CA GLU A 194 14.70 -4.84 14.67
C GLU A 194 14.68 -4.05 15.98
N GLU A 195 15.85 -3.81 16.55
CA GLU A 195 16.06 -3.02 17.76
C GLU A 195 15.75 -1.53 17.58
N ARG A 196 15.64 -1.05 16.34
CA ARG A 196 15.24 0.33 16.02
C ARG A 196 13.75 0.48 15.70
N ILE A 197 12.99 -0.62 15.71
CA ILE A 197 11.54 -0.54 15.51
C ILE A 197 10.90 -0.09 16.82
N LYS A 198 10.19 1.03 16.79
CA LYS A 198 9.39 1.48 17.94
C LYS A 198 8.34 0.40 18.28
N PRO A 199 8.15 0.03 19.56
CA PRO A 199 7.19 -1.01 19.94
C PRO A 199 5.77 -0.77 19.40
N ALA A 200 5.29 0.47 19.48
CA ALA A 200 3.97 0.84 18.96
C ALA A 200 3.86 0.65 17.44
N VAL A 201 4.92 0.95 16.68
CA VAL A 201 4.94 0.69 15.22
C VAL A 201 4.94 -0.81 14.93
N ARG A 202 5.72 -1.60 15.68
CA ARG A 202 5.75 -3.06 15.52
C ARG A 202 4.35 -3.64 15.64
N THR A 203 3.65 -3.32 16.73
CA THR A 203 2.34 -3.90 17.03
C THR A 203 1.23 -3.29 16.17
N GLN A 204 1.11 -1.97 16.14
CA GLN A 204 -0.03 -1.32 15.50
C GLN A 204 0.08 -1.30 13.97
N VAL A 205 1.30 -1.31 13.40
CA VAL A 205 1.49 -1.27 11.94
C VAL A 205 1.88 -2.65 11.40
N LEU A 206 3.06 -3.16 11.77
CA LEU A 206 3.62 -4.35 11.11
C LEU A 206 2.82 -5.62 11.42
N GLU A 207 2.57 -5.89 12.70
CA GLU A 207 1.80 -7.06 13.14
C GLU A 207 0.35 -6.96 12.68
N ARG A 208 -0.26 -5.76 12.73
CA ARG A 208 -1.62 -5.54 12.23
C ARG A 208 -1.77 -5.85 10.74
N ILE A 209 -0.84 -5.37 9.90
CA ILE A 209 -0.81 -5.67 8.47
C ILE A 209 -0.63 -7.17 8.23
N MET A 210 0.33 -7.80 8.93
CA MET A 210 0.60 -9.23 8.76
C MET A 210 -0.54 -10.12 9.25
N ALA A 211 -1.24 -9.72 10.32
CA ALA A 211 -2.43 -10.41 10.80
C ALA A 211 -3.54 -10.40 9.74
N GLU A 212 -3.79 -9.25 9.12
CA GLU A 212 -4.76 -9.13 8.04
C GLU A 212 -4.39 -10.01 6.84
N ILE A 213 -3.14 -9.91 6.36
CA ILE A 213 -2.66 -10.71 5.23
C ILE A 213 -2.72 -12.21 5.55
N SER A 214 -2.42 -12.61 6.78
CA SER A 214 -2.46 -14.01 7.20
C SER A 214 -3.89 -14.57 7.23
N GLY A 215 -4.88 -13.73 7.58
CA GLY A 215 -6.31 -14.07 7.51
C GLY A 215 -6.84 -14.24 6.09
N LEU A 216 -6.14 -13.72 5.07
CA LEU A 216 -6.53 -13.88 3.65
C LEU A 216 -6.15 -15.24 3.06
N LYS A 217 -5.40 -16.08 3.78
CA LYS A 217 -5.04 -17.42 3.30
C LYS A 217 -6.32 -18.24 3.16
N THR A 218 -6.60 -18.70 1.94
CA THR A 218 -7.75 -19.53 1.60
C THR A 218 -7.80 -20.75 2.52
N PRO A 219 -8.99 -21.17 3.02
CA PRO A 219 -9.16 -22.50 3.57
C PRO A 219 -8.63 -23.51 2.55
N GLY A 220 -7.72 -24.38 2.97
CA GLY A 220 -7.09 -25.35 2.08
C GLY A 220 -8.15 -26.16 1.34
N VAL A 221 -7.93 -26.37 0.05
CA VAL A 221 -8.53 -27.49 -0.66
C VAL A 221 -8.15 -28.74 0.13
N GLN A 222 -9.11 -29.31 0.85
CA GLN A 222 -8.97 -30.65 1.39
C GLN A 222 -8.78 -31.56 0.17
N HIS A 223 -7.59 -32.11 0.01
CA HIS A 223 -7.41 -33.27 -0.83
C HIS A 223 -8.28 -34.38 -0.25
N ILE A 224 -9.37 -34.68 -0.93
CA ILE A 224 -10.12 -35.93 -0.79
C ILE A 224 -9.26 -37.03 -1.42
#